data_AF-A0A2D0B4B5-F1
#
_entry.id   AF-A0A2D0B4B5-F1
#
_cell.length_a   1.000
_cell.length_b   1.000
_cell.length_c   1.000
_cell.angle_alpha   90.00
_cell.angle_beta   90.00
_cell.angle_gamma   90.00
#
_symmetry.space_group_name_H-M   'P 1'
#
loop_
_entity.id
_entity.type
_entity.pdbx_description
1 polymer ?
#
loop_
_entity_poly.entity_id
_entity_poly.type
_entity_poly.pdbx_seq_one_letter_code
_entity_poly.pdbx_strand_id
1 'polypeptide(L)'
;MPRAARLPSRQDFPVHQVRRYLEPGPIVLVSSAYRRQRNIMTMGWHCMMEFAPSLLGCVISSGNHSFELIRKSRECVINLPTAALIDQVVGIGNCSGAEGDKFERFGLTALPAQQVGAPLIGECHASFECRLHDGRLVGKYNYFIFEVVQAHVARTPKNPQTLHYKGNGEFMLAGEVVSRRAKFHREYL
;
A
#
# COMPACT_ATOMS: atom_id res chain seq x y z
N MET A 1 -30.47 -7.33 -0.55
CA MET A 1 -29.20 -6.80 -1.10
C MET A 1 -28.25 -6.56 0.07
N PRO A 2 -27.02 -7.09 0.07
CA PRO A 2 -26.05 -6.77 1.11
C PRO A 2 -25.78 -5.27 1.08
N ARG A 3 -25.87 -4.63 2.24
CA ARG A 3 -25.65 -3.19 2.41
C ARG A 3 -24.21 -2.90 1.97
N ALA A 4 -24.00 -2.00 0.99
CA ALA A 4 -22.66 -1.59 0.59
C ALA A 4 -21.88 -1.18 1.85
N ALA A 5 -20.75 -1.85 2.10
CA ALA A 5 -19.96 -1.58 3.29
C ALA A 5 -19.52 -0.11 3.24
N ARG A 6 -19.76 0.63 4.33
CA ARG A 6 -19.38 2.04 4.40
C ARG A 6 -17.86 2.15 4.35
N LEU A 7 -17.34 2.86 3.36
CA LEU A 7 -15.91 3.08 3.22
C LEU A 7 -15.33 3.82 4.44
N PRO A 8 -14.08 3.52 4.87
CA PRO A 8 -13.39 4.28 5.90
C PRO A 8 -13.30 5.77 5.55
N SER A 9 -13.56 6.63 6.53
CA SER A 9 -13.32 8.07 6.39
C SER A 9 -11.84 8.36 6.64
N ARG A 10 -11.10 8.67 5.57
CA ARG A 10 -9.68 9.02 5.61
C ARG A 10 -9.49 10.54 5.62
N GLN A 11 -8.39 10.96 6.22
CA GLN A 11 -7.91 12.34 6.22
C GLN A 11 -6.44 12.39 5.81
N ASP A 12 -6.00 13.58 5.40
CA ASP A 12 -4.58 13.84 5.17
C ASP A 12 -3.76 13.50 6.42
N PHE A 13 -2.60 12.92 6.18
CA PHE A 13 -1.68 12.44 7.20
C PHE A 13 -0.25 12.89 6.88
N PRO A 14 0.57 13.26 7.88
CA PRO A 14 1.92 13.72 7.60
C PRO A 14 2.77 12.59 7.00
N VAL A 15 3.37 12.85 5.82
CA VAL A 15 4.13 11.83 5.08
C VAL A 15 5.28 11.23 5.90
N HIS A 16 5.99 12.04 6.68
CA HIS A 16 7.06 11.57 7.57
C HIS A 16 6.60 10.61 8.68
N GLN A 17 5.28 10.52 8.95
CA GLN A 17 4.71 9.59 9.93
C GLN A 17 4.20 8.29 9.30
N VAL A 18 4.22 8.13 7.98
CA VAL A 18 3.75 6.92 7.27
C VAL A 18 4.47 5.66 7.74
N ARG A 19 5.70 5.79 8.23
CA ARG A 19 6.46 4.71 8.90
C ARG A 19 5.65 3.98 9.97
N ARG A 20 4.75 4.67 10.69
CA ARG A 20 3.92 4.08 11.75
C ARG A 20 3.02 2.95 11.23
N TYR A 21 2.75 2.94 9.94
CA TYR A 21 1.94 1.93 9.26
C TYR A 21 2.78 0.93 8.47
N LEU A 22 3.89 1.34 7.85
CA LEU A 22 4.66 0.48 6.94
C LEU A 22 5.87 -0.20 7.58
N GLU A 23 6.50 0.41 8.60
CA GLU A 23 7.66 -0.14 9.29
C GLU A 23 7.40 -1.48 10.02
N PRO A 24 6.20 -1.75 10.57
CA PRO A 24 5.87 -3.09 11.08
C PRO A 24 5.84 -4.20 10.01
N GLY A 25 5.98 -3.86 8.72
CA GLY A 25 6.00 -4.81 7.61
C GLY A 25 4.66 -5.50 7.32
N PRO A 26 3.52 -4.78 7.23
CA PRO A 26 2.27 -5.40 6.81
C PRO A 26 2.28 -5.73 5.32
N ILE A 27 1.44 -6.66 4.88
CA ILE A 27 1.09 -6.80 3.46
C ILE A 27 0.37 -5.54 3.00
N VAL A 28 0.63 -5.12 1.77
CA VAL A 28 -0.01 -3.95 1.16
C VAL A 28 -0.57 -4.31 -0.22
N LEU A 29 -1.54 -3.51 -0.67
CA LEU A 29 -2.04 -3.54 -2.04
C LEU A 29 -1.45 -2.36 -2.81
N VAL A 30 -0.79 -2.63 -3.93
CA VAL A 30 -0.22 -1.60 -4.79
C VAL A 30 -1.14 -1.39 -5.97
N SER A 31 -1.74 -0.20 -6.06
CA SER A 31 -2.48 0.22 -7.24
C SER A 31 -1.57 1.02 -8.17
N SER A 32 -1.80 0.86 -9.47
CA SER A 32 -1.03 1.47 -10.54
C SER A 32 -1.92 1.84 -11.70
N ALA A 33 -1.54 2.85 -12.47
CA ALA A 33 -2.25 3.23 -13.68
C ALA A 33 -1.28 3.81 -14.71
N TYR A 34 -1.56 3.52 -15.99
CA TYR A 34 -0.91 4.18 -17.11
C TYR A 34 -1.87 4.21 -18.30
N ARG A 35 -2.07 5.41 -18.88
CA ARG A 35 -3.09 5.65 -19.92
C ARG A 35 -4.48 5.21 -19.44
N ARG A 36 -5.13 4.29 -20.16
CA ARG A 36 -6.48 3.77 -19.86
C ARG A 36 -6.47 2.49 -19.02
N GLN A 37 -5.30 2.04 -18.56
CA GLN A 37 -5.17 0.82 -17.77
C GLN A 37 -4.93 1.17 -16.32
N ARG A 38 -5.54 0.38 -15.43
CA ARG A 38 -5.29 0.38 -13.99
C ARG A 38 -5.16 -1.06 -13.51
N ASN A 39 -4.42 -1.27 -12.43
CA ASN A 39 -4.27 -2.60 -11.85
C ASN A 39 -3.99 -2.54 -10.34
N ILE A 40 -4.19 -3.68 -9.67
CA ILE A 40 -3.82 -3.91 -8.27
C ILE A 40 -2.92 -5.15 -8.17
N MET A 41 -1.91 -5.10 -7.31
CA MET A 41 -1.16 -6.28 -6.89
C MET A 41 -1.01 -6.33 -5.36
N THR A 42 -0.76 -7.52 -4.83
CA THR A 42 -0.40 -7.72 -3.43
C THR A 42 1.11 -7.71 -3.29
N MET A 43 1.65 -6.98 -2.30
CA MET A 43 3.09 -6.84 -2.08
C MET A 43 3.44 -7.03 -0.61
N GLY A 44 4.41 -7.91 -0.34
CA GLY A 44 4.94 -8.14 1.00
C GLY A 44 6.40 -7.73 1.19
N TRP A 45 7.10 -7.39 0.11
CA TRP A 45 8.53 -7.04 0.15
C TRP A 45 8.71 -5.53 0.02
N HIS A 46 8.65 -4.83 1.15
CA HIS A 46 8.90 -3.40 1.26
C HIS A 46 9.52 -3.03 2.61
N CYS A 47 10.16 -1.87 2.67
CA CYS A 47 10.71 -1.32 3.91
C CYS A 47 10.81 0.22 3.84
N MET A 48 10.65 0.88 4.98
CA MET A 48 10.94 2.31 5.12
C MET A 48 12.46 2.54 4.99
N MET A 49 12.85 3.61 4.30
CA MET A 49 14.26 3.95 4.04
C MET A 49 14.68 5.30 4.64
N GLU A 50 13.78 6.28 4.71
CA GLU A 50 14.06 7.64 5.22
C GLU A 50 12.77 8.29 5.72
N PHE A 51 12.86 9.19 6.71
CA PHE A 51 11.76 9.96 7.25
C PHE A 51 11.43 11.19 6.39
N ALA A 52 12.46 11.92 5.95
CA ALA A 52 12.35 13.15 5.18
C ALA A 52 13.51 13.28 4.16
N PRO A 53 13.26 13.14 2.84
CA PRO A 53 11.98 12.79 2.21
C PRO A 53 11.47 11.41 2.66
N SER A 54 10.16 11.19 2.66
CA SER A 54 9.58 9.92 3.14
C SER A 54 9.79 8.82 2.11
N LEU A 55 10.89 8.07 2.23
CA LEU A 55 11.29 7.06 1.25
C LEU A 55 10.87 5.64 1.65
N LEU A 56 10.36 4.90 0.67
CA LEU A 56 10.01 3.48 0.76
C LEU A 56 10.74 2.72 -0.35
N GLY A 57 11.43 1.65 0.02
CA GLY A 57 12.00 0.69 -0.92
C GLY A 57 11.09 -0.52 -1.06
N CYS A 58 10.88 -1.02 -2.27
CA CYS A 58 10.09 -2.23 -2.48
C CYS A 58 10.50 -3.03 -3.72
N VAL A 59 10.16 -4.31 -3.73
CA VAL A 59 10.36 -5.20 -4.88
C VAL A 59 9.03 -5.41 -5.59
N ILE A 60 9.00 -5.10 -6.88
CA ILE A 60 7.87 -5.37 -7.76
C ILE A 60 8.39 -6.21 -8.92
N SER A 61 8.01 -7.48 -9.00
CA SER A 61 8.54 -8.38 -10.02
C SER A 61 8.14 -7.94 -11.42
N SER A 62 9.05 -8.06 -12.39
CA SER A 62 8.76 -7.84 -13.81
C SER A 62 7.72 -8.81 -14.38
N GLY A 63 7.43 -9.92 -13.69
CA GLY A 63 6.32 -10.80 -14.01
C GLY A 63 4.94 -10.26 -13.59
N ASN A 64 4.88 -9.20 -12.78
CA ASN A 64 3.61 -8.58 -12.39
C ASN A 64 3.15 -7.58 -13.46
N HIS A 65 1.86 -7.62 -13.82
CA HIS A 65 1.26 -6.65 -14.74
C HIS A 65 1.46 -5.19 -14.28
N SER A 66 1.48 -4.95 -12.97
CA SER A 66 1.75 -3.62 -12.40
C SER A 66 3.14 -3.07 -12.72
N PHE A 67 4.14 -3.92 -13.01
CA PHE A 67 5.53 -3.49 -13.22
C PHE A 67 5.65 -2.45 -14.33
N GLU A 68 5.12 -2.76 -15.52
CA GLU A 68 5.22 -1.87 -16.68
C GLU A 68 4.32 -0.64 -16.54
N LEU A 69 3.18 -0.75 -15.84
CA LEU A 69 2.34 0.41 -15.52
C LEU A 69 3.13 1.40 -14.65
N ILE A 70 3.71 0.91 -13.56
CA ILE A 70 4.49 1.70 -12.59
C ILE A 70 5.76 2.28 -13.22
N ARG A 71 6.48 1.49 -14.01
CA ARG A 71 7.70 1.94 -14.69
C ARG A 71 7.41 3.09 -15.67
N LYS A 72 6.29 3.02 -16.39
CA LYS A 72 5.92 4.04 -17.38
C LYS A 72 5.30 5.28 -16.75
N SER A 73 4.46 5.11 -15.72
CA SER A 73 3.85 6.24 -15.01
C SER A 73 4.81 6.92 -14.04
N ARG A 74 5.80 6.19 -13.52
CA ARG A 74 6.63 6.58 -12.37
C ARG A 74 5.82 6.83 -11.10
N GLU A 75 4.64 6.23 -11.01
CA GLU A 75 3.66 6.50 -9.96
C GLU A 75 2.95 5.23 -9.51
N CYS A 76 2.66 5.15 -8.21
CA CYS A 76 1.80 4.13 -7.63
C CYS A 76 1.11 4.65 -6.37
N VAL A 77 0.17 3.87 -5.83
CA VAL A 77 -0.34 4.09 -4.47
C VAL A 77 -0.15 2.81 -3.68
N ILE A 78 0.44 2.94 -2.50
CA ILE A 78 0.57 1.87 -1.51
C ILE A 78 -0.65 1.94 -0.59
N ASN A 79 -1.52 0.95 -0.66
CA ASN A 79 -2.76 0.90 0.12
C ASN A 79 -2.61 -0.14 1.23
N LEU A 80 -2.94 0.25 2.46
CA LEU A 80 -2.89 -0.60 3.63
C LEU A 80 -4.26 -1.27 3.87
N PRO A 81 -4.42 -2.57 3.56
CA PRO A 81 -5.62 -3.31 3.94
C PRO A 81 -5.65 -3.58 5.45
N THR A 82 -6.82 -3.97 5.94
CA THR A 82 -6.98 -4.58 7.26
C THR A 82 -7.33 -6.06 7.10
N ALA A 83 -7.41 -6.79 8.21
CA ALA A 83 -7.84 -8.19 8.22
C ALA A 83 -9.21 -8.42 7.54
N ALA A 84 -10.08 -7.41 7.48
CA ALA A 84 -11.36 -7.49 6.78
C ALA A 84 -11.25 -7.66 5.26
N LEU A 85 -10.07 -7.41 4.67
CA LEU A 85 -9.80 -7.55 3.23
C LEU A 85 -8.91 -8.76 2.91
N ILE A 86 -8.75 -9.72 3.82
CA ILE A 86 -7.81 -10.84 3.64
C ILE A 86 -8.10 -11.66 2.37
N ASP A 87 -9.37 -11.92 2.07
CA ASP A 87 -9.77 -12.68 0.88
C ASP A 87 -9.44 -11.92 -0.42
N GLN A 88 -9.66 -10.60 -0.44
CA GLN A 88 -9.24 -9.75 -1.55
C GLN A 88 -7.72 -9.71 -1.69
N VAL A 89 -6.99 -9.60 -0.59
CA VAL A 89 -5.51 -9.62 -0.58
C VAL A 89 -4.97 -10.91 -1.19
N VAL A 90 -5.53 -12.06 -0.82
CA VAL A 90 -5.15 -13.36 -1.38
C VAL A 90 -5.57 -13.46 -2.84
N GLY A 91 -6.81 -13.13 -3.16
CA GLY A 91 -7.35 -13.21 -4.53
C GLY A 91 -6.58 -12.34 -5.52
N ILE A 92 -6.27 -11.08 -5.15
CA ILE A 92 -5.48 -10.16 -5.97
C ILE A 92 -4.07 -10.70 -6.22
N GLY A 93 -3.45 -11.30 -5.21
CA GLY A 93 -2.11 -11.88 -5.30
C GLY A 93 -2.03 -13.13 -6.19
N ASN A 94 -3.16 -13.83 -6.41
CA ASN A 94 -3.24 -15.07 -7.18
C ASN A 94 -3.85 -14.92 -8.58
N CYS A 95 -3.93 -13.70 -9.11
CA CYS A 95 -4.37 -13.45 -10.49
C CYS A 95 -3.54 -12.36 -11.16
N SER A 96 -3.62 -12.26 -12.48
CA SER A 96 -2.97 -11.21 -13.26
C SER A 96 -3.93 -10.10 -13.65
N GLY A 97 -3.43 -8.87 -13.74
CA GLY A 97 -4.18 -7.73 -14.33
C GLY A 97 -4.39 -7.89 -15.84
N ALA A 98 -3.69 -8.84 -16.47
CA ALA A 98 -3.93 -9.22 -17.86
C ALA A 98 -5.26 -9.97 -18.07
N GLU A 99 -5.85 -10.53 -17.01
CA GLU A 99 -7.12 -11.29 -17.06
C GLU A 99 -8.35 -10.37 -16.98
N GLY A 100 -8.18 -9.08 -16.70
CA GLY A 100 -9.27 -8.11 -16.56
C GLY A 100 -9.05 -7.09 -15.44
N ASP A 101 -10.03 -6.22 -15.22
CA ASP A 101 -9.96 -5.19 -14.18
C ASP A 101 -10.17 -5.79 -12.78
N LYS A 102 -9.11 -5.75 -11.98
CA LYS A 102 -9.15 -6.25 -10.60
C LYS A 102 -9.99 -5.40 -9.65
N PHE A 103 -10.20 -4.12 -9.92
CA PHE A 103 -11.13 -3.32 -9.12
C PHE A 103 -12.54 -3.89 -9.24
N GLU A 104 -12.98 -4.18 -10.46
CA GLU A 104 -14.30 -4.75 -10.73
C GLU A 104 -14.41 -6.18 -10.20
N ARG A 105 -13.41 -7.03 -10.51
CA ARG A 105 -13.39 -8.45 -10.10
C ARG A 105 -13.50 -8.64 -8.59
N PHE A 106 -12.86 -7.77 -7.79
CA PHE A 106 -12.85 -7.88 -6.33
C PHE A 106 -13.81 -6.91 -5.63
N GLY A 107 -14.65 -6.19 -6.39
CA GLY A 107 -15.63 -5.25 -5.84
C GLY A 107 -14.98 -4.12 -5.03
N LEU A 108 -13.82 -3.64 -5.47
CA LEU A 108 -13.06 -2.57 -4.81
C LEU A 108 -13.34 -1.21 -5.46
N THR A 109 -13.46 -0.18 -4.61
CA THR A 109 -13.77 1.18 -5.06
C THR A 109 -12.49 1.91 -5.42
N ALA A 110 -12.28 2.19 -6.71
CA ALA A 110 -11.22 3.10 -7.15
C ALA A 110 -11.61 4.55 -6.83
N LEU A 111 -10.76 5.25 -6.07
CA LEU A 111 -10.93 6.67 -5.77
C LEU A 111 -9.81 7.50 -6.40
N PRO A 112 -10.07 8.74 -6.83
CA PRO A 112 -9.02 9.62 -7.33
C PRO A 112 -8.00 9.93 -6.23
N ALA A 113 -6.74 9.93 -6.63
CA ALA A 113 -5.61 10.41 -5.84
C ALA A 113 -5.47 11.95 -5.99
N GLN A 114 -4.74 12.60 -5.09
CA GLN A 114 -4.52 14.05 -5.12
C GLN A 114 -3.27 14.46 -5.91
N GLN A 115 -2.23 13.63 -5.90
CA GLN A 115 -0.89 13.92 -6.40
C GLN A 115 -0.41 12.95 -7.49
N VAL A 116 -1.05 11.79 -7.67
CA VAL A 116 -0.66 10.79 -8.67
C VAL A 116 -1.85 10.31 -9.51
N GLY A 117 -1.57 9.71 -10.67
CA GLY A 117 -2.59 9.13 -11.56
C GLY A 117 -3.08 7.74 -11.17
N ALA A 118 -2.37 7.03 -10.29
CA ALA A 118 -2.80 5.74 -9.77
C ALA A 118 -3.93 5.91 -8.74
N PRO A 119 -5.02 5.11 -8.80
CA PRO A 119 -6.17 5.29 -7.91
C PRO A 119 -5.90 4.80 -6.48
N LEU A 120 -6.54 5.40 -5.48
CA LEU A 120 -6.63 4.86 -4.13
C LEU A 120 -7.62 3.68 -4.09
N ILE A 121 -7.47 2.77 -3.12
CA ILE A 121 -8.46 1.73 -2.83
C ILE A 121 -9.35 2.19 -1.67
N GLY A 122 -10.63 2.37 -1.95
CA GLY A 122 -11.62 2.92 -1.02
C GLY A 122 -11.72 2.17 0.30
N GLU A 123 -11.60 0.85 0.26
CA GLU A 123 -11.79 -0.05 1.38
C GLU A 123 -10.56 -0.13 2.30
N CYS A 124 -9.40 0.34 1.85
CA CYS A 124 -8.17 0.30 2.63
C CYS A 124 -8.17 1.32 3.79
N HIS A 125 -7.52 0.96 4.89
CA HIS A 125 -7.41 1.84 6.06
C HIS A 125 -6.55 3.07 5.77
N ALA A 126 -5.50 2.91 4.96
CA ALA A 126 -4.65 3.99 4.52
C ALA A 126 -4.26 3.84 3.04
N SER A 127 -3.91 4.96 2.42
CA SER A 127 -3.39 5.03 1.06
C SER A 127 -2.26 6.06 1.00
N PHE A 128 -1.13 5.66 0.44
CA PHE A 128 0.09 6.47 0.35
C PHE A 128 0.43 6.65 -1.12
N GLU A 129 0.32 7.88 -1.60
CA GLU A 129 0.60 8.23 -2.99
C GLU A 129 2.10 8.38 -3.19
N CYS A 130 2.64 7.71 -4.20
CA CYS A 130 4.06 7.51 -4.36
C CYS A 130 4.55 7.93 -5.75
N ARG A 131 5.66 8.65 -5.80
CA ARG A 131 6.40 8.95 -7.04
C ARG A 131 7.76 8.27 -7.03
N LEU A 132 8.20 7.76 -8.18
CA LEU A 132 9.49 7.09 -8.32
C LEU A 132 10.63 8.08 -8.04
N HIS A 133 11.29 7.88 -6.92
CA HIS A 133 12.41 8.70 -6.45
C HIS A 133 13.72 8.22 -7.07
N ASP A 134 14.02 6.92 -7.00
CA ASP A 134 15.20 6.30 -7.61
C ASP A 134 14.86 4.95 -8.24
N GLY A 135 15.23 4.80 -9.51
CA GLY A 135 14.99 3.61 -10.32
C GLY A 135 16.26 2.85 -10.72
N ARG A 136 17.44 3.22 -10.21
CA ARG A 136 18.73 2.62 -10.63
C ARG A 136 18.80 1.11 -10.42
N LEU A 137 18.09 0.60 -9.40
CA LEU A 137 18.06 -0.83 -9.07
C LEU A 137 16.92 -1.59 -9.76
N VAL A 138 16.00 -0.91 -10.46
CA VAL A 138 14.83 -1.53 -11.10
C VAL A 138 15.25 -2.57 -12.12
N GLY A 139 16.18 -2.24 -13.02
CA GLY A 139 16.60 -3.16 -14.08
C GLY A 139 17.35 -4.40 -13.58
N LYS A 140 18.04 -4.30 -12.43
CA LYS A 140 18.89 -5.38 -11.91
C LYS A 140 18.18 -6.25 -10.86
N TYR A 141 17.38 -5.63 -10.00
CA TYR A 141 16.81 -6.27 -8.82
C TYR A 141 15.30 -6.11 -8.72
N ASN A 142 14.64 -5.47 -9.70
CA ASN A 142 13.23 -5.10 -9.59
C ASN A 142 12.94 -4.26 -8.34
N TYR A 143 13.95 -3.54 -7.85
CA TYR A 143 13.88 -2.75 -6.62
C TYR A 143 13.61 -1.29 -6.95
N PHE A 144 12.46 -0.81 -6.51
CA PHE A 144 11.99 0.55 -6.68
C PHE A 144 12.17 1.32 -5.39
N ILE A 145 12.60 2.58 -5.49
CA ILE A 145 12.61 3.52 -4.37
C ILE A 145 11.59 4.60 -4.67
N PHE A 146 10.55 4.67 -3.86
CA PHE A 146 9.48 5.65 -3.96
C PHE A 146 9.59 6.71 -2.87
N GLU A 147 9.19 7.94 -3.20
CA GLU A 147 8.87 8.97 -2.24
C GLU A 147 7.36 9.02 -2.04
N VAL A 148 6.92 8.99 -0.78
CA VAL A 148 5.52 9.21 -0.42
C VAL A 148 5.24 10.72 -0.45
N VAL A 149 4.42 11.16 -1.40
CA VAL A 149 4.12 12.58 -1.64
C VAL A 149 2.78 13.02 -1.06
N GLN A 150 1.88 12.08 -0.75
CA GLN A 150 0.62 12.33 -0.03
C GLN A 150 0.24 11.08 0.76
N ALA A 151 -0.35 11.25 1.94
CA ALA A 151 -0.83 10.14 2.75
C ALA A 151 -2.25 10.39 3.24
N HIS A 152 -3.08 9.35 3.16
CA HIS A 152 -4.48 9.34 3.58
C HIS A 152 -4.67 8.24 4.61
N VAL A 153 -5.17 8.55 5.79
CA VAL A 153 -5.31 7.57 6.88
C VAL A 153 -6.67 7.68 7.54
N ALA A 154 -7.31 6.54 7.78
CA ALA A 154 -8.60 6.48 8.47
C ALA A 154 -8.42 6.73 9.97
N ARG A 155 -9.34 7.50 10.57
CA ARG A 155 -9.31 7.78 12.01
C ARG A 155 -9.62 6.55 12.87
N THR A 156 -10.44 5.65 12.34
CA THR A 156 -10.98 4.50 13.06
C THR A 156 -10.84 3.23 12.23
N PRO A 157 -10.40 2.11 12.82
CA PRO A 157 -9.83 2.02 14.18
C PRO A 157 -8.49 2.76 14.26
N LYS A 158 -8.12 3.27 15.45
CA LYS A 158 -6.81 3.94 15.64
C LYS A 158 -5.63 3.01 15.33
N ASN A 159 -5.76 1.75 15.72
CA ASN A 159 -4.80 0.68 15.45
C ASN A 159 -5.51 -0.38 14.60
N PRO A 160 -5.39 -0.36 13.27
CA PRO A 160 -5.96 -1.39 12.42
C PRO A 160 -5.27 -2.72 12.64
N GLN A 161 -6.03 -3.81 12.61
CA GLN A 161 -5.46 -5.15 12.57
C GLN A 161 -4.90 -5.41 11.16
N THR A 162 -3.60 -5.17 10.98
CA THR A 162 -2.89 -5.40 9.73
C THR A 162 -2.53 -6.88 9.55
N LEU A 163 -2.30 -7.25 8.30
CA LEU A 163 -1.94 -8.61 7.88
C LEU A 163 -0.43 -8.69 7.65
N HIS A 164 0.25 -9.74 8.10
CA HIS A 164 1.68 -9.96 7.89
C HIS A 164 1.89 -11.35 7.30
N TYR A 165 2.33 -11.41 6.03
CA TYR A 165 2.39 -12.65 5.28
C TYR A 165 3.60 -13.50 5.67
N LYS A 166 3.36 -14.80 5.95
CA LYS A 166 4.40 -15.77 6.30
C LYS A 166 4.84 -16.66 5.12
N GLY A 167 4.15 -16.58 3.98
CA GLY A 167 4.26 -17.59 2.93
C GLY A 167 3.10 -18.60 2.99
N ASN A 168 2.91 -19.34 1.90
CA ASN A 168 1.94 -20.45 1.80
C ASN A 168 0.49 -20.10 2.16
N GLY A 169 0.05 -18.86 1.90
CA GLY A 169 -1.29 -18.40 2.26
C GLY A 169 -1.50 -18.14 3.74
N GLU A 170 -0.46 -18.22 4.58
CA GLU A 170 -0.56 -17.95 6.01
C GLU A 170 -0.27 -16.48 6.34
N PHE A 171 -1.08 -15.91 7.25
CA PHE A 171 -0.92 -14.54 7.73
C PHE A 171 -0.90 -14.50 9.25
N MET A 172 -0.02 -13.67 9.81
CA MET A 172 -0.14 -13.20 11.19
C MET A 172 -0.97 -11.93 11.20
N LEU A 173 -1.84 -11.81 12.19
CA LEU A 173 -2.60 -10.58 12.44
C LEU A 173 -1.84 -9.73 13.46
N ALA A 174 -1.75 -8.43 13.21
CA ALA A 174 -1.18 -7.51 14.21
C ALA A 174 -1.98 -7.59 15.51
N GLY A 175 -1.24 -7.74 16.62
CA GLY A 175 -1.79 -7.91 17.96
C GLY A 175 -1.82 -6.61 18.76
N GLU A 176 -1.54 -6.72 20.05
CA GLU A 176 -1.55 -5.61 21.00
C GLU A 176 -0.50 -4.54 20.67
N VAL A 177 -0.89 -3.26 20.80
CA VAL A 177 0.04 -2.13 20.74
C VAL A 177 0.51 -1.77 22.14
N VAL A 178 1.78 -2.00 22.41
CA VAL A 178 2.41 -1.70 23.70
C VAL A 178 3.19 -0.39 23.62
N SER A 179 2.84 0.60 24.46
CA SER A 179 3.59 1.85 24.52
C SER A 179 4.74 1.77 25.52
N ARG A 180 5.93 2.20 25.07
CA ARG A 180 7.10 2.49 25.92
C ARG A 180 7.58 3.93 25.73
N ARG A 181 6.70 4.83 25.27
CA ARG A 181 7.04 6.23 24.97
C ARG A 181 7.75 6.94 26.12
N ALA A 182 7.39 6.63 27.36
CA ALA A 182 8.04 7.19 28.56
C ALA A 182 9.54 6.84 28.70
N LYS A 183 10.04 5.83 27.97
CA LYS A 183 11.45 5.42 27.95
C LYS A 183 12.27 6.05 26.81
N PHE A 184 11.64 6.79 25.90
CA PHE A 184 12.33 7.41 24.75
C PHE A 184 12.75 8.84 25.09
N HIS A 185 13.95 9.24 24.65
CA HIS A 185 14.34 10.65 24.69
C HIS A 185 13.39 11.47 23.82
N ARG A 186 13.05 12.68 24.28
CA ARG A 186 12.09 13.56 23.59
C ARG A 186 12.51 13.90 22.16
N GLU A 187 13.81 13.90 21.87
CA GLU A 187 14.38 14.16 20.55
C GLU A 187 14.11 13.04 19.52
N TYR A 188 13.73 11.83 19.97
CA TYR A 188 13.42 10.69 19.12
C TYR A 188 11.91 10.42 18.96
N LEU A 189 11.05 11.30 19.50
CA LEU A 189 9.58 11.16 19.51
C LEU A 189 8.90 12.10 18.50
#